data_AF-A0A4U0UQM2-F1
#
_entry.id   AF-A0A4U0UQM2-F1
#
_cell.length_a   1.000
_cell.length_b   1.000
_cell.length_c   1.000
_cell.angle_alpha   90.00
_cell.angle_beta   90.00
_cell.angle_gamma   90.00
#
_symmetry.space_group_name_H-M   'P 1'
#
loop_
_entity.id
_entity.type
_entity.pdbx_description
1 polymer ?
#
loop_
_entity_poly.entity_id
_entity_poly.type
_entity_poly.pdbx_seq_one_letter_code
_entity_poly.pdbx_strand_id
1 'polypeptide(L)'
;MSVSTRSEFVDFIVPLRERLDLYDPTKPSSDQPKNDAADVAKAIPQGFMDAMSVREQVFVGEQGVPIEIEFDEDDQRSFHWVAFASVPAKHSSQAIVTADGHGQNKQHISNSTKIPIGTIRLVPPPHPPHPTPGSRHTIDALGGDLRKDSIAVHDGQEGYVKLGRLAVIPEFRKAGISRLLIDMALAFARNNPYQVMPGWDPAKLESLRLQSDRAATIDWKGLVLVHAQVGVQKVWRKYGFETDKSMGSWDEEGIEHVGIDHQRHIPSDSTSHVQLPTLTMHSFITAAALVASASVCLAAPTRLVGRSTFKIEQVAVGKVFKSGPVAMMKTYNKYAKVGAVAPSAVVAAAAAAQSGEVSATPEQYDESYLCPVTSGSTWNISYGDGSGAAGDVYADTVVLGGVTATSQAVEAATSVSAQFQQDTNNDGLLGLAFSSINTVSPTPQNTFFDTVKSSLAKALFTADLKAGAAGSYDFGYIDNSKYTGAITYVPVSTTNGFWEFTAGGYSVGTSNGTSGSIGDAIADTGTSLLYLPTSVVAAYYKQVQGATNDQTQGGYVFDCSTTLPDFHVSIGGKVFTVPGSYVNFSPGTNGGSQCFGGIQANTGLGFTIFGDVFLKSVFAVFDQTQSSPRLGFAEQ
;
A
#
# COMPACT_ATOMS: atom_id res chain seq x y z
N MET A 1 11.11 -8.90 -10.70
CA MET A 1 12.24 -7.93 -10.63
C MET A 1 12.48 -7.62 -9.15
N SER A 2 13.73 -7.61 -8.64
CA SER A 2 13.93 -7.41 -7.19
C SER A 2 13.70 -5.96 -6.81
N VAL A 3 12.65 -5.71 -6.05
CA VAL A 3 12.40 -4.42 -5.45
C VAL A 3 12.91 -4.49 -4.03
N SER A 4 13.99 -3.75 -3.79
CA SER A 4 14.41 -3.45 -2.44
C SER A 4 13.47 -2.39 -1.91
N THR A 5 12.64 -2.74 -0.92
CA THR A 5 11.74 -1.80 -0.27
C THR A 5 12.59 -0.84 0.57
N ARG A 6 12.88 0.33 0.02
CA ARG A 6 13.67 1.36 0.69
C ARG A 6 12.84 2.08 1.75
N SER A 7 12.86 1.59 2.98
CA SER A 7 12.53 2.44 4.15
C SER A 7 13.68 3.44 4.37
N GLU A 8 13.41 4.59 4.99
CA GLU A 8 14.48 5.54 5.31
C GLU A 8 15.55 4.96 6.25
N PHE A 9 15.22 3.87 6.95
CA PHE A 9 16.03 3.29 8.02
C PHE A 9 16.43 1.83 7.80
N VAL A 10 15.67 1.03 7.05
CA VAL A 10 16.02 -0.37 6.77
C VAL A 10 15.59 -0.76 5.35
N ASP A 11 16.53 -1.23 4.53
CA ASP A 11 16.22 -1.83 3.24
C ASP A 11 16.01 -3.34 3.43
N PHE A 12 15.01 -3.90 2.75
CA PHE A 12 14.82 -5.34 2.61
C PHE A 12 15.19 -5.77 1.20
N ILE A 13 15.84 -6.93 1.06
CA ILE A 13 16.35 -7.47 -0.19
C ILE A 13 15.91 -8.93 -0.30
N VAL A 14 15.14 -9.23 -1.34
CA VAL A 14 14.69 -10.59 -1.65
C VAL A 14 15.83 -11.44 -2.24
N PRO A 15 15.72 -12.78 -2.25
CA PRO A 15 16.68 -13.67 -2.87
C PRO A 15 17.04 -13.23 -4.30
N LEU A 16 18.33 -13.02 -4.55
CA LEU A 16 18.83 -12.46 -5.80
C LEU A 16 19.15 -13.52 -6.86
N ARG A 17 19.24 -14.79 -6.46
CA ARG A 17 19.46 -15.96 -7.33
C ARG A 17 20.60 -15.71 -8.32
N GLU A 18 20.35 -15.90 -9.61
CA GLU A 18 21.34 -15.83 -10.69
C GLU A 18 21.97 -14.43 -10.84
N ARG A 19 21.38 -13.38 -10.24
CA ARG A 19 21.98 -12.03 -10.25
C ARG A 19 23.27 -11.95 -9.46
N LEU A 20 23.48 -12.86 -8.51
CA LEU A 20 24.72 -12.94 -7.74
C LEU A 20 25.77 -13.85 -8.37
N ASP A 21 25.51 -14.47 -9.53
CA ASP A 21 26.53 -15.19 -10.30
C ASP A 21 27.64 -14.25 -10.81
N LEU A 22 27.36 -12.94 -10.84
CA LEU A 22 28.29 -11.88 -11.26
C LEU A 22 29.03 -11.24 -10.07
N TYR A 23 28.75 -11.66 -8.83
CA TYR A 23 29.48 -11.19 -7.65
C TYR A 23 30.84 -11.88 -7.59
N ASP A 24 31.92 -11.10 -7.49
CA ASP A 24 33.27 -11.60 -7.36
C ASP A 24 33.63 -11.69 -5.86
N PRO A 25 33.64 -12.89 -5.25
CA PRO A 25 33.89 -13.05 -3.81
C PRO A 25 35.33 -12.67 -3.41
N THR A 26 36.24 -12.50 -4.38
CA THR A 26 37.63 -12.11 -4.10
C THR A 26 37.82 -10.59 -3.98
N LYS A 27 36.77 -9.81 -4.23
CA LYS A 27 36.81 -8.35 -4.26
C LYS A 27 35.91 -7.73 -3.19
N PRO A 28 36.29 -6.54 -2.66
CA PRO A 28 35.41 -5.80 -1.77
C PRO A 28 34.15 -5.32 -2.50
N SER A 29 33.07 -5.13 -1.75
CA SER A 29 31.80 -4.55 -2.22
C SER A 29 31.98 -3.22 -2.95
N SER A 30 33.02 -2.45 -2.62
CA SER A 30 33.34 -1.19 -3.32
C SER A 30 33.99 -1.33 -4.70
N ASP A 31 34.50 -2.52 -5.05
CA ASP A 31 35.28 -2.80 -6.28
C ASP A 31 34.70 -3.98 -7.07
N GLN A 32 33.41 -4.25 -6.91
CA GLN A 32 32.72 -5.28 -7.68
C GLN A 32 32.66 -4.92 -9.17
N PRO A 33 32.71 -5.90 -10.09
CA PRO A 33 32.59 -5.65 -11.52
C PRO A 33 31.34 -4.82 -11.83
N LYS A 34 31.49 -3.74 -12.62
CA LYS A 34 30.34 -2.96 -13.08
C LYS A 34 29.50 -3.88 -13.98
N ASN A 35 28.30 -4.21 -13.54
CA ASN A 35 27.35 -4.93 -14.37
C ASN A 35 27.10 -4.12 -15.65
N ASP A 36 27.14 -4.79 -16.80
CA ASP A 36 27.06 -4.13 -18.10
C ASP A 36 25.79 -3.25 -18.16
N ALA A 37 26.00 -1.95 -18.32
CA ALA A 37 25.02 -0.90 -18.03
C ALA A 37 23.82 -0.85 -19.01
N ALA A 38 23.63 -1.91 -19.81
CA ALA A 38 22.58 -2.01 -20.81
C ALA A 38 21.29 -2.67 -20.25
N ASP A 39 21.38 -3.47 -19.18
CA ASP A 39 20.21 -4.15 -18.58
C ASP A 39 20.20 -4.02 -17.05
N VAL A 40 19.44 -3.03 -16.57
CA VAL A 40 19.28 -2.72 -15.13
C VAL A 40 18.68 -3.89 -14.36
N ALA A 41 17.94 -4.80 -15.01
CA ALA A 41 17.32 -5.96 -14.36
C ALA A 41 18.35 -7.02 -13.90
N LYS A 42 19.56 -7.01 -14.48
CA LYS A 42 20.64 -7.96 -14.13
C LYS A 42 21.64 -7.41 -13.11
N ALA A 43 21.57 -6.13 -12.76
CA ALA A 43 22.54 -5.50 -11.86
C ALA A 43 22.40 -6.00 -10.42
N ILE A 44 23.51 -6.09 -9.68
CA ILE A 44 23.46 -6.37 -8.23
C ILE A 44 22.90 -5.12 -7.53
N PRO A 45 21.81 -5.23 -6.73
CA PRO A 45 21.23 -4.07 -6.07
C PRO A 45 22.20 -3.40 -5.09
N GLN A 46 22.17 -2.06 -5.03
CA GLN A 46 22.99 -1.31 -4.07
C GLN A 46 22.74 -1.74 -2.62
N GLY A 47 21.50 -2.07 -2.23
CA GLY A 47 21.21 -2.55 -0.88
C GLY A 47 21.97 -3.84 -0.52
N PHE A 48 22.19 -4.75 -1.48
CA PHE A 48 23.01 -5.94 -1.24
C PHE A 48 24.48 -5.57 -1.08
N MET A 49 24.98 -4.65 -1.91
CA MET A 49 26.34 -4.10 -1.79
C MET A 49 26.55 -3.43 -0.43
N ASP A 50 25.54 -2.71 0.06
CA ASP A 50 25.54 -2.08 1.38
C ASP A 50 25.54 -3.14 2.51
N ALA A 51 24.80 -4.24 2.35
CA ALA A 51 24.85 -5.39 3.26
C ALA A 51 26.26 -5.99 3.33
N MET A 52 26.88 -6.21 2.17
CA MET A 52 28.24 -6.72 2.07
C MET A 52 29.25 -5.76 2.68
N SER A 53 29.08 -4.45 2.51
CA SER A 53 29.98 -3.45 3.11
C SER A 53 29.97 -3.50 4.66
N VAL A 54 28.83 -3.78 5.28
CA VAL A 54 28.72 -3.96 6.74
C VAL A 54 29.36 -5.28 7.18
N ARG A 55 29.11 -6.36 6.42
CA ARG A 55 29.72 -7.68 6.65
C ARG A 55 31.24 -7.61 6.54
N GLU A 56 31.77 -6.96 5.51
CA GLU A 56 33.21 -6.75 5.31
C GLU A 56 33.83 -5.98 6.47
N GLN A 57 33.21 -4.89 6.94
CA GLN A 57 33.74 -4.15 8.09
C GLN A 57 33.79 -5.00 9.37
N VAL A 58 32.76 -5.81 9.63
CA VAL A 58 32.64 -6.55 10.89
C VAL A 58 33.35 -7.91 10.85
N PHE A 59 33.16 -8.70 9.79
CA PHE A 59 33.73 -10.04 9.69
C PHE A 59 35.15 -10.00 9.14
N VAL A 60 35.40 -9.28 8.04
CA VAL A 60 36.75 -9.20 7.45
C VAL A 60 37.64 -8.26 8.25
N GLY A 61 37.18 -7.02 8.47
CA GLY A 61 37.97 -5.97 9.12
C GLY A 61 38.23 -6.22 10.61
N GLU A 62 37.18 -6.52 11.38
CA GLU A 62 37.31 -6.70 12.84
C GLU A 62 37.61 -8.14 13.25
N GLN A 63 36.96 -9.13 12.65
CA GLN A 63 37.12 -10.54 13.05
C GLN A 63 38.22 -11.28 12.27
N GLY A 64 38.80 -10.66 11.23
CA GLY A 64 39.90 -11.25 10.45
C GLY A 64 39.48 -12.41 9.55
N VAL A 65 38.19 -12.51 9.21
CA VAL A 65 37.67 -13.51 8.27
C VAL A 65 38.18 -13.18 6.87
N PRO A 66 38.80 -14.12 6.12
CA PRO A 66 39.18 -13.88 4.73
C PRO A 66 37.98 -13.44 3.87
N ILE A 67 38.17 -12.50 2.95
CA ILE A 67 37.07 -11.93 2.17
C ILE A 67 36.42 -12.96 1.24
N GLU A 68 37.22 -13.91 0.76
CA GLU A 68 36.81 -14.93 -0.22
C GLU A 68 35.76 -15.89 0.32
N ILE A 69 35.63 -15.98 1.64
CA ILE A 69 34.69 -16.88 2.33
C ILE A 69 33.52 -16.14 2.98
N GLU A 70 33.51 -14.81 2.87
CA GLU A 70 32.42 -14.01 3.43
C GLU A 70 31.14 -14.18 2.60
N PHE A 71 31.26 -14.35 1.28
CA PHE A 71 30.16 -14.66 0.38
C PHE A 71 30.02 -16.18 0.21
N ASP A 72 28.81 -16.71 0.36
CA ASP A 72 28.53 -18.14 0.22
C ASP A 72 27.29 -18.45 -0.64
N GLU A 73 27.07 -19.73 -0.93
CA GLU A 73 25.94 -20.18 -1.77
C GLU A 73 24.55 -19.83 -1.19
N ASP A 74 24.45 -19.64 0.12
CA ASP A 74 23.20 -19.26 0.76
C ASP A 74 22.84 -17.80 0.45
N ASP A 75 23.80 -16.93 0.12
CA ASP A 75 23.53 -15.52 -0.19
C ASP A 75 22.61 -15.38 -1.43
N GLN A 76 22.67 -16.29 -2.38
CA GLN A 76 21.79 -16.29 -3.56
C GLN A 76 20.32 -16.53 -3.23
N ARG A 77 20.05 -17.37 -2.22
CA ARG A 77 18.70 -17.80 -1.83
C ARG A 77 18.18 -17.11 -0.57
N SER A 78 18.99 -16.26 0.06
CA SER A 78 18.67 -15.60 1.32
C SER A 78 17.92 -14.30 1.14
N PHE A 79 17.06 -14.02 2.12
CA PHE A 79 16.49 -12.69 2.34
C PHE A 79 17.45 -11.87 3.19
N HIS A 80 17.65 -10.60 2.87
CA HIS A 80 18.56 -9.71 3.61
C HIS A 80 17.86 -8.44 4.09
N TRP A 81 18.30 -7.90 5.22
CA TRP A 81 17.91 -6.58 5.69
C TRP A 81 19.16 -5.75 5.98
N VAL A 82 19.14 -4.47 5.63
CA VAL A 82 20.24 -3.53 5.88
C VAL A 82 19.71 -2.29 6.56
N ALA A 83 20.18 -1.98 7.76
CA ALA A 83 19.84 -0.77 8.49
C ALA A 83 20.76 0.39 8.11
N PHE A 84 20.23 1.61 8.06
CA PHE A 84 20.95 2.85 7.72
C PHE A 84 20.85 3.90 8.84
N ALA A 85 21.94 4.66 9.01
CA ALA A 85 21.95 5.93 9.74
C ALA A 85 21.94 7.11 8.76
N SER A 86 21.18 8.15 9.09
CA SER A 86 21.15 9.42 8.36
C SER A 86 22.15 10.39 9.01
N VAL A 87 23.22 10.77 8.30
CA VAL A 87 24.21 11.72 8.81
C VAL A 87 24.07 13.06 8.08
N PRO A 88 23.87 14.18 8.82
CA PRO A 88 23.84 15.51 8.21
C PRO A 88 25.17 15.79 7.50
N ALA A 89 25.14 16.11 6.20
CA ALA A 89 26.35 16.43 5.48
C ALA A 89 27.01 17.68 6.09
N LYS A 90 28.29 17.58 6.48
CA LYS A 90 29.11 18.76 6.80
C LYS A 90 29.25 19.60 5.52
N HIS A 91 28.98 20.90 5.64
CA HIS A 91 29.08 21.90 4.58
C HIS A 91 30.28 21.68 3.64
N SER A 92 30.01 21.34 2.39
CA SER A 92 30.84 21.76 1.27
C SER A 92 29.92 22.44 0.26
N SER A 93 29.87 23.76 0.32
CA SER A 93 29.22 24.59 -0.69
C SER A 93 30.06 24.56 -1.96
N GLN A 94 29.71 23.70 -2.90
CA GLN A 94 30.03 23.93 -4.31
C GLN A 94 28.71 24.13 -5.05
N ALA A 95 28.47 25.39 -5.42
CA ALA A 95 27.40 25.75 -6.32
C ALA A 95 27.75 25.23 -7.71
N ILE A 96 27.00 24.25 -8.21
CA ILE A 96 27.01 23.92 -9.64
C ILE A 96 26.19 25.02 -10.31
N VAL A 97 26.89 25.91 -11.03
CA VAL A 97 26.26 26.87 -11.94
C VAL A 97 25.98 26.12 -13.24
N THR A 98 24.74 25.72 -13.48
CA THR A 98 24.27 25.43 -14.84
C THR A 98 23.79 26.74 -15.44
N ALA A 99 24.50 27.21 -16.46
CA ALA A 99 24.08 28.35 -17.25
C ALA A 99 23.04 27.87 -18.26
N ASP A 100 21.76 28.02 -17.92
CA ASP A 100 20.70 28.18 -18.91
C ASP A 100 19.70 29.18 -18.35
N GLY A 101 19.55 30.30 -19.07
CA GLY A 101 18.76 31.43 -18.61
C GLY A 101 17.28 31.10 -18.64
N HIS A 102 16.65 31.03 -17.46
CA HIS A 102 15.36 31.64 -17.09
C HIS A 102 15.03 31.27 -15.63
N GLY A 103 14.93 32.27 -14.74
CA GLY A 103 14.28 32.19 -13.43
C GLY A 103 15.01 31.42 -12.31
N GLN A 104 15.48 32.12 -11.28
CA GLN A 104 16.08 31.50 -10.09
C GLN A 104 15.02 30.83 -9.20
N ASN A 105 15.07 29.51 -9.08
CA ASN A 105 14.44 28.76 -7.99
C ASN A 105 15.53 28.25 -7.03
N LYS A 106 15.59 28.81 -5.82
CA LYS A 106 16.45 28.30 -4.73
C LYS A 106 15.70 27.17 -4.01
N GLN A 107 15.87 25.93 -4.48
CA GLN A 107 15.51 24.76 -3.67
C GLN A 107 16.59 24.53 -2.60
N HIS A 108 16.19 24.61 -1.32
CA HIS A 108 17.03 24.18 -0.20
C HIS A 108 16.90 22.65 -0.07
N ILE A 109 17.78 21.89 -0.72
CA ILE A 109 17.89 20.44 -0.50
C ILE A 109 18.82 20.25 0.71
N SER A 110 18.30 19.74 1.83
CA SER A 110 19.14 19.24 2.91
C SER A 110 19.74 17.89 2.48
N ASN A 111 20.99 17.89 2.03
CA ASN A 111 21.71 16.66 1.74
C ASN A 111 22.04 15.91 3.05
N SER A 112 21.33 14.82 3.32
CA SER A 112 21.74 13.83 4.32
C SER A 112 22.34 12.62 3.62
N THR A 113 23.48 12.12 4.10
CA THR A 113 24.11 10.90 3.57
C THR A 113 23.64 9.71 4.39
N LYS A 114 23.05 8.70 3.73
CA LYS A 114 22.72 7.41 4.35
C LYS A 114 24.00 6.57 4.45
N ILE A 115 24.26 6.02 5.64
CA ILE A 115 25.39 5.13 5.91
C ILE A 115 24.82 3.78 6.36
N PRO A 116 25.21 2.65 5.76
CA PRO A 116 24.78 1.34 6.23
C PRO A 116 25.47 1.01 7.57
N ILE A 117 24.68 0.59 8.56
CA ILE A 117 25.12 0.42 9.95
C ILE A 117 24.87 -0.98 10.51
N GLY A 118 24.04 -1.79 9.86
CA GLY A 118 23.73 -3.13 10.31
C GLY A 118 23.10 -3.98 9.22
N THR A 119 23.24 -5.31 9.31
CA THR A 119 22.63 -6.25 8.39
C THR A 119 22.32 -7.60 9.06
N ILE A 120 21.35 -8.33 8.52
CA ILE A 120 21.04 -9.73 8.87
C ILE A 120 20.55 -10.46 7.62
N ARG A 121 20.81 -11.77 7.53
CA ARG A 121 20.20 -12.65 6.52
C ARG A 121 19.30 -13.72 7.13
N LEU A 122 18.25 -14.06 6.41
CA LEU A 122 17.40 -15.22 6.65
C LEU A 122 17.55 -16.20 5.49
N VAL A 123 18.00 -17.40 5.81
CA VAL A 123 18.21 -18.50 4.87
C VAL A 123 17.02 -19.46 4.93
N PRO A 124 16.28 -19.64 3.83
CA PRO A 124 15.21 -20.65 3.74
C PRO A 124 15.80 -22.08 3.71
N PRO A 125 15.02 -23.16 3.84
CA PRO A 125 15.48 -24.51 3.49
C PRO A 125 15.64 -24.69 1.97
N PRO A 126 16.31 -25.75 1.48
CA PRO A 126 16.93 -26.85 2.23
C PRO A 126 18.22 -26.44 2.94
N HIS A 127 18.61 -27.20 3.97
CA HIS A 127 19.85 -27.00 4.70
C HIS A 127 20.67 -28.29 4.72
N PRO A 128 22.02 -28.20 4.68
CA PRO A 128 22.85 -29.37 4.90
C PRO A 128 22.63 -29.93 6.32
N PRO A 129 22.95 -31.22 6.55
CA PRO A 129 22.93 -31.80 7.90
C PRO A 129 23.79 -30.98 8.85
N HIS A 130 23.34 -30.87 10.11
CA HIS A 130 24.10 -30.16 11.12
C HIS A 130 25.51 -30.76 11.30
N PRO A 131 26.54 -29.91 11.54
CA PRO A 131 27.86 -30.39 11.95
C PRO A 131 27.74 -31.34 13.14
N THR A 132 28.55 -32.40 13.14
CA THR A 132 28.54 -33.36 14.25
C THR A 132 29.10 -32.69 15.51
N PRO A 133 28.49 -32.84 16.70
CA PRO A 133 29.05 -32.28 17.93
C PRO A 133 30.52 -32.66 18.14
N GLY A 134 31.38 -31.67 18.41
CA GLY A 134 32.82 -31.85 18.58
C GLY A 134 33.62 -32.01 17.28
N SER A 135 32.99 -31.89 16.11
CA SER A 135 33.68 -31.87 14.83
C SER A 135 34.48 -30.59 14.61
N ARG A 136 35.50 -30.70 13.76
CA ARG A 136 36.34 -29.61 13.30
C ARG A 136 36.31 -29.58 11.78
N HIS A 137 35.80 -28.50 11.21
CA HIS A 137 35.66 -28.36 9.77
C HIS A 137 36.64 -27.31 9.24
N THR A 138 37.41 -27.69 8.21
CA THR A 138 38.08 -26.77 7.28
C THR A 138 37.27 -26.75 5.99
N ILE A 139 36.94 -25.55 5.48
CA ILE A 139 36.04 -25.14 4.37
C ILE A 139 35.63 -26.15 3.27
N ASP A 140 36.40 -27.19 2.92
CA ASP A 140 36.07 -28.12 1.83
C ASP A 140 35.30 -29.39 2.23
N ALA A 141 35.05 -29.66 3.52
CA ALA A 141 34.48 -30.95 3.95
C ALA A 141 32.98 -31.16 3.62
N LEU A 142 32.30 -30.15 3.06
CA LEU A 142 30.91 -30.27 2.62
C LEU A 142 30.72 -29.88 1.15
N GLY A 143 31.79 -29.74 0.36
CA GLY A 143 31.70 -29.40 -1.06
C GLY A 143 31.35 -30.61 -1.95
N GLY A 144 30.35 -30.43 -2.81
CA GLY A 144 30.13 -31.29 -3.99
C GLY A 144 29.29 -32.54 -3.75
N ASP A 145 28.14 -32.61 -4.41
CA ASP A 145 27.22 -33.75 -4.59
C ASP A 145 26.44 -34.33 -3.39
N LEU A 146 26.89 -34.22 -2.13
CA LEU A 146 26.07 -34.66 -0.97
C LEU A 146 24.97 -33.66 -0.55
N ARG A 147 25.01 -32.43 -1.09
CA ARG A 147 24.12 -31.31 -0.72
C ARG A 147 22.80 -31.25 -1.48
N LYS A 148 22.67 -31.89 -2.65
CA LYS A 148 21.49 -31.72 -3.53
C LYS A 148 20.22 -32.41 -3.03
N ASP A 149 20.36 -33.46 -2.22
CA ASP A 149 19.23 -34.30 -1.79
C ASP A 149 19.06 -34.38 -0.25
N SER A 150 19.87 -33.65 0.51
CA SER A 150 19.78 -33.65 1.99
C SER A 150 18.74 -32.64 2.47
N ILE A 151 17.50 -33.09 2.65
CA ILE A 151 16.49 -32.35 3.42
C ILE A 151 16.76 -32.66 4.88
N ALA A 152 17.76 -32.00 5.49
CA ALA A 152 17.99 -32.13 6.92
C ALA A 152 16.84 -31.41 7.65
N VAL A 153 15.77 -32.16 7.88
CA VAL A 153 14.72 -31.85 8.85
C VAL A 153 15.41 -31.74 10.22
N HIS A 154 15.21 -30.66 10.96
CA HIS A 154 15.71 -30.61 12.35
C HIS A 154 15.03 -31.76 13.08
N ASP A 155 15.79 -32.59 13.82
CA ASP A 155 15.33 -33.82 14.50
C ASP A 155 14.60 -34.90 13.66
N GLY A 156 14.50 -34.72 12.34
CA GLY A 156 13.75 -35.62 11.45
C GLY A 156 12.25 -35.34 11.34
N GLN A 157 11.71 -34.29 11.98
CA GLN A 157 10.26 -34.05 12.05
C GLN A 157 9.77 -32.69 11.53
N GLU A 158 10.52 -31.59 11.69
CA GLU A 158 10.13 -30.25 11.24
C GLU A 158 11.19 -29.57 10.32
N GLY A 159 10.74 -28.92 9.25
CA GLY A 159 11.60 -27.99 8.49
C GLY A 159 12.07 -26.83 9.39
N TYR A 160 13.11 -26.11 9.01
CA TYR A 160 13.54 -24.91 9.74
C TYR A 160 14.09 -23.86 8.79
N VAL A 161 14.23 -22.64 9.32
CA VAL A 161 14.86 -21.50 8.64
C VAL A 161 16.04 -21.03 9.47
N LYS A 162 17.09 -20.50 8.85
CA LYS A 162 18.31 -20.09 9.56
C LYS A 162 18.48 -18.57 9.54
N LEU A 163 18.67 -17.94 10.70
CA LEU A 163 19.18 -16.57 10.75
C LEU A 163 20.71 -16.59 10.80
N GLY A 164 21.34 -15.75 10.00
CA GLY A 164 22.80 -15.68 9.88
C GLY A 164 23.28 -14.29 9.52
N ARG A 165 24.62 -14.14 9.45
CA ARG A 165 25.31 -12.91 9.04
C ARG A 165 24.80 -11.64 9.72
N LEU A 166 24.37 -11.75 10.98
CA LEU A 166 23.98 -10.60 11.79
C LEU A 166 25.23 -9.78 12.12
N ALA A 167 25.34 -8.58 11.55
CA ALA A 167 26.45 -7.67 11.76
C ALA A 167 25.93 -6.26 12.07
N VAL A 168 26.58 -5.57 12.99
CA VAL A 168 26.34 -4.14 13.28
C VAL A 168 27.69 -3.51 13.50
N ILE A 169 27.97 -2.39 12.81
CA ILE A 169 29.25 -1.70 12.94
C ILE A 169 29.45 -1.21 14.39
N PRO A 170 30.70 -1.16 14.90
CA PRO A 170 30.99 -0.94 16.31
C PRO A 170 30.26 0.26 16.95
N GLU A 171 30.10 1.34 16.20
CA GLU A 171 29.51 2.61 16.63
C GLU A 171 28.02 2.48 16.99
N PHE A 172 27.31 1.51 16.40
CA PHE A 172 25.85 1.37 16.51
C PHE A 172 25.38 0.14 17.30
N ARG A 173 26.29 -0.69 17.85
CA ARG A 173 25.96 -1.93 18.57
C ARG A 173 25.05 -1.74 19.79
N LYS A 174 25.03 -0.56 20.39
CA LYS A 174 24.18 -0.20 21.54
C LYS A 174 22.91 0.57 21.15
N ALA A 175 22.70 0.84 19.87
CA ALA A 175 21.55 1.60 19.37
C ALA A 175 20.30 0.73 19.13
N GLY A 176 20.34 -0.56 19.48
CA GLY A 176 19.20 -1.48 19.29
C GLY A 176 19.04 -2.04 17.88
N ILE A 177 19.99 -1.78 16.98
CA ILE A 177 19.94 -2.21 15.57
C ILE A 177 19.84 -3.73 15.42
N SER A 178 20.59 -4.50 16.21
CA SER A 178 20.51 -5.97 16.17
C SER A 178 19.12 -6.49 16.56
N ARG A 179 18.45 -5.84 17.53
CA ARG A 179 17.08 -6.19 17.91
C ARG A 179 16.11 -5.91 16.77
N LEU A 180 16.21 -4.71 16.20
CA LEU A 180 15.38 -4.30 15.06
C LEU A 180 15.49 -5.30 13.90
N LEU A 181 16.71 -5.65 13.51
CA LEU A 181 16.97 -6.57 12.39
C LEU A 181 16.45 -7.99 12.68
N ILE A 182 16.69 -8.53 13.88
CA ILE A 182 16.16 -9.84 14.28
C ILE A 182 14.63 -9.84 14.30
N ASP A 183 14.01 -8.83 14.91
CA ASP A 183 12.55 -8.72 15.02
C ASP A 183 11.90 -8.62 13.63
N MET A 184 12.52 -7.87 12.70
CA MET A 184 12.07 -7.77 11.31
C MET A 184 12.19 -9.11 10.56
N ALA A 185 13.33 -9.81 10.67
CA ALA A 185 13.53 -11.09 10.01
C ALA A 185 12.57 -12.17 10.55
N LEU A 186 12.37 -12.23 11.87
CA LEU A 186 11.41 -13.15 12.51
C LEU A 186 9.96 -12.82 12.17
N ALA A 187 9.60 -11.54 12.15
CA ALA A 187 8.26 -11.11 11.74
C ALA A 187 8.00 -11.47 10.27
N PHE A 188 8.99 -11.25 9.40
CA PHE A 188 8.91 -11.67 8.00
C PHE A 188 8.73 -13.18 7.88
N ALA A 189 9.55 -13.97 8.58
CA ALA A 189 9.46 -15.42 8.59
C ALA A 189 8.06 -15.90 8.97
N ARG A 190 7.53 -15.37 10.09
CA ARG A 190 6.20 -15.71 10.62
C ARG A 190 5.06 -15.35 9.67
N ASN A 191 5.15 -14.18 9.04
CA ASN A 191 4.06 -13.64 8.22
C ASN A 191 4.12 -14.14 6.77
N ASN A 192 5.25 -14.72 6.33
CA ASN A 192 5.46 -15.15 4.95
C ASN A 192 5.97 -16.60 4.86
N PRO A 193 5.31 -17.59 5.51
CA PRO A 193 5.80 -18.97 5.54
C PRO A 193 5.93 -19.58 4.15
N TYR A 194 5.05 -19.23 3.19
CA TYR A 194 5.14 -19.72 1.81
C TYR A 194 6.25 -19.08 0.96
N GLN A 195 6.76 -17.91 1.35
CA GLN A 195 7.92 -17.30 0.69
C GLN A 195 9.22 -17.87 1.22
N VAL A 196 9.22 -18.16 2.51
CA VAL A 196 10.39 -18.63 3.25
C VAL A 196 10.54 -20.14 3.10
N MET A 197 9.43 -20.88 2.97
CA MET A 197 9.40 -22.30 2.64
C MET A 197 9.03 -22.45 1.18
N PRO A 198 9.96 -22.80 0.27
CA PRO A 198 9.62 -22.96 -1.13
C PRO A 198 8.52 -24.03 -1.27
N GLY A 199 7.44 -23.68 -1.98
CA GLY A 199 6.44 -24.64 -2.42
C GLY A 199 7.13 -25.68 -3.30
N TRP A 200 7.30 -26.88 -2.79
CA TRP A 200 7.93 -27.96 -3.53
C TRP A 200 7.08 -28.34 -4.74
N ASP A 201 7.71 -28.54 -5.89
CA ASP A 201 7.06 -29.16 -7.05
C ASP A 201 6.35 -30.45 -6.62
N PRO A 202 5.02 -30.58 -6.81
CA PRO A 202 4.27 -31.78 -6.45
C PRO A 202 4.87 -33.06 -7.03
N ALA A 203 5.45 -33.01 -8.23
CA ALA A 203 6.11 -34.17 -8.86
C ALA A 203 7.40 -34.56 -8.12
N LYS A 204 8.15 -33.57 -7.63
CA LYS A 204 9.37 -33.78 -6.85
C LYS A 204 9.07 -34.31 -5.45
N LEU A 205 8.02 -33.79 -4.80
CA LEU A 205 7.49 -34.32 -3.53
C LEU A 205 7.09 -35.79 -3.63
N GLU A 206 6.41 -36.17 -4.71
CA GLU A 206 5.97 -37.55 -4.92
C GLU A 206 7.16 -38.48 -5.20
N SER A 207 8.17 -38.02 -5.96
CA SER A 207 9.41 -38.77 -6.18
C SER A 207 10.23 -38.97 -4.89
N LEU A 208 10.22 -37.99 -3.99
CA LEU A 208 10.91 -38.04 -2.70
C LEU A 208 10.15 -38.94 -1.71
N ARG A 209 8.80 -38.90 -1.72
CA ARG A 209 7.95 -39.84 -0.96
C ARG A 209 8.17 -41.30 -1.34
N LEU A 210 8.48 -41.56 -2.62
CA LEU A 210 8.78 -42.90 -3.11
C LEU A 210 10.20 -43.37 -2.77
N GLN A 211 11.12 -42.46 -2.40
CA GLN A 211 12.52 -42.78 -2.11
C GLN A 211 12.86 -42.85 -0.61
N SER A 212 12.07 -42.21 0.28
CA SER A 212 12.31 -42.24 1.72
C SER A 212 11.26 -43.04 2.48
N ASP A 213 11.67 -44.10 3.21
CA ASP A 213 10.82 -44.90 4.11
C ASP A 213 10.26 -44.12 5.33
N ARG A 214 10.51 -42.81 5.41
CA ARG A 214 9.94 -41.91 6.42
C ARG A 214 9.28 -40.74 5.71
N ALA A 215 7.96 -40.78 5.65
CA ALA A 215 7.14 -39.64 5.28
C ALA A 215 7.26 -38.54 6.35
N ALA A 216 8.36 -37.80 6.36
CA ALA A 216 8.44 -36.53 7.07
C ALA A 216 7.67 -35.50 6.25
N THR A 217 6.49 -35.11 6.73
CA THR A 217 5.83 -33.88 6.28
C THR A 217 6.80 -32.73 6.54
N ILE A 218 7.37 -32.13 5.48
CA ILE A 218 8.19 -30.92 5.55
C ILE A 218 7.28 -29.72 5.83
N ASP A 219 6.60 -29.77 6.97
CA ASP A 219 5.76 -28.69 7.46
C ASP A 219 6.61 -27.87 8.42
N TRP A 220 6.74 -26.57 8.16
CA TRP A 220 7.48 -25.66 9.02
C TRP A 220 6.50 -25.00 9.97
N LYS A 221 6.65 -25.28 11.26
CA LYS A 221 5.76 -24.82 12.34
C LYS A 221 6.36 -23.60 13.06
N GLY A 222 7.35 -22.95 12.43
CA GLY A 222 7.98 -21.73 12.93
C GLY A 222 9.36 -21.92 13.56
N LEU A 223 9.99 -23.08 13.43
CA LEU A 223 11.34 -23.32 13.94
C LEU A 223 12.40 -22.44 13.24
N VAL A 224 13.08 -21.58 14.02
CA VAL A 224 14.19 -20.75 13.53
C VAL A 224 15.48 -21.15 14.22
N LEU A 225 16.53 -21.44 13.43
CA LEU A 225 17.85 -21.82 13.94
C LEU A 225 18.89 -20.72 13.72
N VAL A 226 19.89 -20.73 14.60
CA VAL A 226 21.06 -19.87 14.53
C VAL A 226 22.29 -20.70 14.84
N HIS A 227 23.29 -20.61 13.96
CA HIS A 227 24.65 -21.07 14.25
C HIS A 227 25.40 -19.89 14.87
N ALA A 228 25.41 -19.82 16.21
CA ALA A 228 25.97 -18.67 16.92
C ALA A 228 27.37 -18.99 17.45
N GLN A 229 28.30 -18.05 17.33
CA GLN A 229 29.56 -18.12 18.06
C GLN A 229 29.29 -18.20 19.58
N VAL A 230 30.07 -18.99 20.32
CA VAL A 230 29.88 -19.19 21.77
C VAL A 230 29.86 -17.86 22.55
N GLY A 231 30.65 -16.88 22.10
CA GLY A 231 30.73 -15.55 22.72
C GLY A 231 29.43 -14.73 22.68
N VAL A 232 28.51 -15.00 21.73
CA VAL A 232 27.29 -14.20 21.52
C VAL A 232 26.00 -14.92 21.93
N GLN A 233 26.08 -16.11 22.52
CA GLN A 233 24.91 -16.86 23.02
C GLN A 233 23.99 -16.03 23.93
N LYS A 234 24.59 -15.21 24.81
CA LYS A 234 23.84 -14.34 25.73
C LYS A 234 23.02 -13.26 25.00
N VAL A 235 23.44 -12.87 23.80
CA VAL A 235 22.73 -11.89 22.96
C VAL A 235 21.47 -12.54 22.40
N TRP A 236 21.59 -13.70 21.77
CA TRP A 236 20.47 -14.48 21.23
C TRP A 236 19.43 -14.85 22.29
N ARG A 237 19.87 -15.20 23.51
CA ARG A 237 18.96 -15.49 24.63
C ARG A 237 18.07 -14.31 25.02
N LYS A 238 18.54 -13.06 24.89
CA LYS A 238 17.72 -11.86 25.16
C LYS A 238 16.58 -11.67 24.17
N TYR A 239 16.64 -12.37 23.04
CA TYR A 239 15.64 -12.34 21.97
C TYR A 239 14.80 -13.62 21.92
N GLY A 240 14.88 -14.45 22.97
CA GLY A 240 14.05 -15.64 23.13
C GLY A 240 14.62 -16.90 22.49
N PHE A 241 15.86 -16.89 22.01
CA PHE A 241 16.51 -18.08 21.49
C PHE A 241 17.15 -18.92 22.60
N GLU A 242 17.03 -20.23 22.54
CA GLU A 242 17.55 -21.18 23.53
C GLU A 242 18.60 -22.10 22.93
N THR A 243 19.61 -22.45 23.72
CA THR A 243 20.69 -23.30 23.24
C THR A 243 20.17 -24.72 23.08
N ASP A 244 20.19 -25.24 21.85
CA ASP A 244 19.84 -26.63 21.61
C ASP A 244 21.03 -27.53 21.98
N LYS A 245 20.85 -28.31 23.05
CA LYS A 245 21.86 -29.27 23.51
C LYS A 245 22.06 -30.43 22.54
N SER A 246 21.06 -30.73 21.70
CA SER A 246 21.10 -31.81 20.72
C SER A 246 22.10 -31.53 19.60
N MET A 247 22.27 -30.24 19.23
CA MET A 247 23.22 -29.78 18.21
C MET A 247 24.68 -29.70 18.69
N GLY A 248 24.90 -29.61 20.01
CA GLY A 248 26.23 -29.49 20.60
C GLY A 248 27.00 -28.22 20.17
N SER A 249 28.32 -28.23 20.36
CA SER A 249 29.24 -27.23 19.82
C SER A 249 30.18 -27.85 18.77
N TRP A 250 30.62 -27.04 17.81
CA TRP A 250 31.60 -27.43 16.79
C TRP A 250 32.60 -26.30 16.54
N ASP A 251 33.76 -26.64 16.01
CA ASP A 251 34.79 -25.68 15.59
C ASP A 251 34.65 -25.43 14.09
N GLU A 252 34.37 -24.17 13.73
CA GLU A 252 34.25 -23.70 12.36
C GLU A 252 35.32 -22.63 12.16
N GLU A 253 36.36 -22.96 11.38
CA GLU A 253 37.50 -22.09 11.10
C GLU A 253 38.20 -21.53 12.37
N GLY A 254 38.32 -22.37 13.41
CA GLY A 254 38.96 -21.99 14.67
C GLY A 254 38.10 -21.15 15.62
N ILE A 255 36.82 -20.95 15.28
CA ILE A 255 35.84 -20.28 16.14
C ILE A 255 34.80 -21.32 16.60
N GLU A 256 34.63 -21.43 17.92
CA GLU A 256 33.64 -22.33 18.50
C GLU A 256 32.22 -21.78 18.31
N HIS A 257 31.36 -22.59 17.70
CA HIS A 257 29.96 -22.30 17.43
C HIS A 257 29.03 -23.25 18.20
N VAL A 258 27.79 -22.81 18.41
CA VAL A 258 26.72 -23.60 19.04
C VAL A 258 25.42 -23.44 18.27
N GLY A 259 24.59 -24.48 18.28
CA GLY A 259 23.21 -24.43 17.83
C GLY A 259 22.30 -23.70 18.82
N ILE A 260 21.53 -22.74 18.34
CA ILE A 260 20.51 -22.05 19.12
C ILE A 260 19.22 -22.02 18.31
N ASP A 261 18.10 -22.35 18.93
CA ASP A 261 16.79 -22.42 18.30
C ASP A 261 15.79 -21.42 18.91
N HIS A 262 14.70 -21.17 18.20
CA HIS A 262 13.55 -20.41 18.69
C HIS A 262 12.27 -21.11 18.25
N GLN A 263 11.51 -21.65 19.21
CA GLN A 263 10.25 -22.34 18.96
C GLN A 263 9.07 -21.54 19.53
N ARG A 264 8.12 -21.16 18.68
CA ARG A 264 6.76 -20.78 19.10
C ARG A 264 5.76 -21.62 18.30
N HIS A 265 5.06 -22.51 19.00
CA HIS A 265 3.97 -23.31 18.44
C HIS A 265 2.97 -22.42 17.69
N ILE A 266 2.84 -22.62 16.38
CA ILE A 266 1.66 -22.20 15.61
C ILE A 266 0.56 -23.23 15.94
N PRO A 267 -0.63 -22.85 16.42
CA PRO A 267 -1.68 -23.83 16.70
C PRO A 267 -2.08 -24.53 15.40
N SER A 268 -1.84 -25.85 15.32
CA SER A 268 -2.37 -26.68 14.25
C SER A 268 -3.85 -26.95 14.53
N ASP A 269 -4.72 -26.58 13.62
CA ASP A 269 -6.14 -26.94 13.64
C ASP A 269 -6.28 -28.47 13.73
N SER A 270 -6.85 -28.98 14.82
CA SER A 270 -7.31 -30.36 14.91
C SER A 270 -8.65 -30.42 15.62
N THR A 271 -9.67 -30.76 14.83
CA THR A 271 -10.94 -31.38 15.21
C THR A 271 -10.96 -32.06 16.58
N SER A 272 -11.82 -31.59 17.49
CA SER A 272 -12.32 -32.42 18.58
C SER A 272 -13.72 -31.97 19.03
N HIS A 273 -14.72 -32.76 18.64
CA HIS A 273 -15.99 -32.87 19.36
C HIS A 273 -15.73 -33.32 20.80
N VAL A 274 -16.17 -32.57 21.83
CA VAL A 274 -16.69 -33.13 23.10
C VAL A 274 -17.63 -32.12 23.79
N GLN A 275 -18.90 -32.52 23.85
CA GLN A 275 -19.87 -32.43 24.95
C GLN A 275 -19.69 -31.39 26.10
N LEU A 276 -20.73 -30.57 26.24
CA LEU A 276 -21.09 -29.78 27.43
C LEU A 276 -21.36 -30.67 28.66
N PRO A 277 -20.95 -30.25 29.88
CA PRO A 277 -21.66 -30.59 31.09
C PRO A 277 -22.46 -29.40 31.61
N THR A 278 -23.75 -29.64 31.76
CA THR A 278 -24.69 -28.95 32.64
C THR A 278 -24.16 -28.83 34.07
N LEU A 279 -24.31 -27.66 34.70
CA LEU A 279 -24.58 -27.57 36.14
C LEU A 279 -25.37 -26.31 36.49
N THR A 280 -26.37 -26.56 37.30
CA THR A 280 -27.54 -25.78 37.69
C THR A 280 -27.25 -24.54 38.52
N MET A 281 -28.07 -23.51 38.30
CA MET A 281 -28.25 -22.33 39.17
C MET A 281 -28.42 -22.70 40.64
N HIS A 282 -27.83 -21.89 41.55
CA HIS A 282 -28.47 -21.44 42.79
C HIS A 282 -27.95 -20.05 43.20
N SER A 283 -28.90 -19.11 43.20
CA SER A 283 -29.16 -18.03 44.17
C SER A 283 -28.14 -16.92 44.47
N PHE A 284 -28.67 -15.70 44.31
CA PHE A 284 -28.14 -14.38 44.62
C PHE A 284 -28.03 -14.04 46.12
N ILE A 285 -27.18 -13.05 46.43
CA ILE A 285 -27.44 -11.79 47.22
C ILE A 285 -26.31 -11.41 48.21
N THR A 286 -25.54 -10.36 47.83
CA THR A 286 -24.92 -9.20 48.57
C THR A 286 -24.19 -9.42 49.93
N ALA A 287 -23.11 -8.74 50.35
CA ALA A 287 -22.56 -7.39 50.08
C ALA A 287 -21.09 -7.26 50.61
N ALA A 288 -20.33 -6.27 50.07
CA ALA A 288 -19.32 -5.35 50.70
C ALA A 288 -18.27 -5.89 51.71
N ALA A 289 -16.97 -5.50 51.78
CA ALA A 289 -16.19 -4.37 51.27
C ALA A 289 -14.65 -4.63 51.42
N LEU A 290 -13.86 -3.92 50.60
CA LEU A 290 -12.49 -3.35 50.82
C LEU A 290 -11.38 -4.16 51.54
N VAL A 291 -10.28 -4.46 50.82
CA VAL A 291 -8.91 -4.00 51.16
C VAL A 291 -8.14 -3.75 49.85
N ALA A 292 -7.60 -2.54 49.74
CA ALA A 292 -6.78 -2.07 48.64
C ALA A 292 -5.35 -2.65 48.70
N SER A 293 -4.80 -2.97 47.53
CA SER A 293 -3.35 -2.97 47.28
C SER A 293 -3.15 -2.55 45.84
N ALA A 294 -3.06 -1.24 45.64
CA ALA A 294 -2.74 -0.62 44.37
C ALA A 294 -1.26 -0.84 44.04
N SER A 295 -0.96 -1.66 43.04
CA SER A 295 0.25 -1.51 42.23
C SER A 295 -0.15 -0.70 41.01
N VAL A 296 -0.15 0.62 41.16
CA VAL A 296 -0.27 1.55 40.04
C VAL A 296 1.00 1.38 39.20
N CYS A 297 0.95 0.54 38.17
CA CYS A 297 1.81 0.76 37.01
C CYS A 297 1.32 2.06 36.37
N LEU A 298 1.90 3.17 36.81
CA LEU A 298 1.92 4.40 36.04
C LEU A 298 2.53 3.99 34.70
N ALA A 299 1.67 3.82 33.69
CA ALA A 299 2.09 3.93 32.31
C ALA A 299 2.79 5.29 32.24
N ALA A 300 4.12 5.27 32.20
CA ALA A 300 4.87 6.44 31.78
C ALA A 300 4.21 6.86 30.47
N PRO A 301 3.78 8.12 30.32
CA PRO A 301 3.18 8.56 29.07
C PRO A 301 4.23 8.26 28.01
N THR A 302 3.93 7.30 27.14
CA THR A 302 4.61 7.20 25.86
C THR A 302 4.49 8.60 25.29
N ARG A 303 5.63 9.25 25.11
CA ARG A 303 5.70 10.54 24.45
C ARG A 303 4.96 10.33 23.14
N LEU A 304 3.78 10.96 23.00
CA LEU A 304 3.02 10.98 21.76
C LEU A 304 3.98 11.51 20.70
N VAL A 305 4.62 10.61 19.96
CA VAL A 305 5.25 10.95 18.70
C VAL A 305 4.12 11.54 17.86
N GLY A 306 4.33 12.77 17.39
CA GLY A 306 3.26 13.69 17.03
C GLY A 306 2.16 13.05 16.19
N ARG A 307 0.90 13.42 16.50
CA ARG A 307 -0.28 13.11 15.67
C ARG A 307 0.07 13.39 14.21
N SER A 308 0.18 12.36 13.38
CA SER A 308 0.70 12.46 12.03
C SER A 308 -0.30 13.17 11.12
N THR A 309 0.08 14.35 10.63
CA THR A 309 -0.61 15.13 9.58
C THR A 309 0.17 14.98 8.28
N PHE A 310 -0.51 14.79 7.14
CA PHE A 310 0.18 14.64 5.87
C PHE A 310 -0.64 15.00 4.63
N LYS A 311 0.08 15.19 3.52
CA LYS A 311 -0.44 15.59 2.21
C LYS A 311 -0.12 14.54 1.15
N ILE A 312 -1.07 14.25 0.26
CA ILE A 312 -0.86 13.52 -1.00
C ILE A 312 -0.98 14.54 -2.12
N GLU A 313 0.00 14.63 -3.01
CA GLU A 313 -0.07 15.47 -4.21
C GLU A 313 -0.45 14.63 -5.43
N GLN A 314 -1.37 15.14 -6.25
CA GLN A 314 -1.68 14.51 -7.52
C GLN A 314 -0.58 14.86 -8.53
N VAL A 315 0.00 13.87 -9.21
CA VAL A 315 0.97 14.11 -10.29
C VAL A 315 0.22 14.33 -11.61
N ALA A 316 0.61 15.36 -12.37
CA ALA A 316 0.05 15.58 -13.70
C ALA A 316 0.58 14.53 -14.70
N VAL A 317 -0.24 13.54 -15.03
CA VAL A 317 -0.03 12.69 -16.21
C VAL A 317 -0.37 13.52 -17.46
N GLY A 318 0.27 13.26 -18.60
CA GLY A 318 0.17 14.07 -19.84
C GLY A 318 -1.25 14.32 -20.38
N LYS A 319 -1.40 14.80 -21.64
CA LYS A 319 -2.74 15.05 -22.21
C LYS A 319 -3.54 13.75 -22.34
N VAL A 320 -4.39 13.45 -21.35
CA VAL A 320 -5.35 12.35 -21.39
C VAL A 320 -6.58 12.82 -22.17
N PHE A 321 -6.88 12.16 -23.28
CA PHE A 321 -8.13 12.39 -24.00
C PHE A 321 -9.28 11.75 -23.23
N LYS A 322 -10.24 12.57 -22.77
CA LYS A 322 -11.40 12.11 -21.99
C LYS A 322 -12.61 11.90 -22.90
N SER A 323 -13.29 10.76 -22.78
CA SER A 323 -14.56 10.51 -23.47
C SER A 323 -15.72 10.80 -22.52
N GLY A 324 -16.56 11.78 -22.89
CA GLY A 324 -17.78 12.15 -22.15
C GLY A 324 -18.75 10.99 -21.94
N PRO A 325 -19.18 10.27 -22.99
CA PRO A 325 -20.04 9.10 -22.85
C PRO A 325 -19.46 8.02 -21.92
N VAL A 326 -18.15 7.74 -22.01
CA VAL A 326 -17.49 6.76 -21.13
C VAL A 326 -17.47 7.23 -19.68
N ALA A 327 -17.22 8.51 -19.42
CA ALA A 327 -17.28 9.10 -18.08
C ALA A 327 -18.71 9.06 -17.50
N MET A 328 -19.72 9.31 -18.34
CA MET A 328 -21.12 9.15 -17.97
C MET A 328 -21.43 7.71 -17.60
N MET A 329 -21.03 6.77 -18.45
CA MET A 329 -21.25 5.37 -18.18
C MET A 329 -20.61 4.96 -16.85
N LYS A 330 -19.30 5.24 -16.65
CA LYS A 330 -18.58 5.00 -15.38
C LYS A 330 -19.37 5.48 -14.15
N THR A 331 -20.02 6.65 -14.25
CA THR A 331 -20.84 7.20 -13.16
C THR A 331 -22.11 6.37 -12.91
N TYR A 332 -22.91 6.09 -13.94
CA TYR A 332 -24.10 5.24 -13.79
C TYR A 332 -23.75 3.90 -13.17
N ASN A 333 -22.60 3.38 -13.55
CA ASN A 333 -22.24 2.07 -13.12
C ASN A 333 -21.86 2.02 -11.65
N LYS A 334 -21.08 3.01 -11.20
CA LYS A 334 -20.71 3.22 -9.81
C LYS A 334 -21.92 3.18 -8.87
N TYR A 335 -23.07 3.68 -9.33
CA TYR A 335 -24.28 3.82 -8.53
C TYR A 335 -25.38 2.78 -8.82
N ALA A 336 -25.11 1.74 -9.61
CA ALA A 336 -26.10 0.71 -9.93
C ALA A 336 -26.60 -0.05 -8.69
N LYS A 337 -25.73 -0.27 -7.69
CA LYS A 337 -26.09 -0.93 -6.41
C LYS A 337 -27.13 -0.14 -5.60
N VAL A 338 -27.24 1.17 -5.83
CA VAL A 338 -28.25 2.04 -5.21
C VAL A 338 -29.41 2.37 -6.15
N GLY A 339 -29.58 1.58 -7.23
CA GLY A 339 -30.71 1.67 -8.14
C GLY A 339 -30.51 2.58 -9.35
N ALA A 340 -29.29 3.05 -9.62
CA ALA A 340 -29.03 3.85 -10.81
C ALA A 340 -29.17 3.03 -12.10
N VAL A 341 -29.83 3.60 -13.12
CA VAL A 341 -30.04 3.00 -14.43
C VAL A 341 -29.59 3.97 -15.51
N ALA A 342 -28.67 3.54 -16.37
CA ALA A 342 -28.16 4.34 -17.47
C ALA A 342 -29.23 4.52 -18.58
N PRO A 343 -29.42 5.76 -19.11
CA PRO A 343 -30.21 5.97 -20.32
C PRO A 343 -29.63 5.20 -21.51
N SER A 344 -30.49 4.65 -22.37
CA SER A 344 -30.08 3.87 -23.55
C SER A 344 -29.12 4.61 -24.49
N ALA A 345 -29.26 5.93 -24.59
CA ALA A 345 -28.36 6.79 -25.35
C ALA A 345 -26.92 6.79 -24.79
N VAL A 346 -26.75 6.82 -23.47
CA VAL A 346 -25.44 6.76 -22.81
C VAL A 346 -24.79 5.40 -23.06
N VAL A 347 -25.56 4.32 -22.93
CA VAL A 347 -25.10 2.95 -23.20
C VAL A 347 -24.59 2.81 -24.64
N ALA A 348 -25.38 3.26 -25.62
CA ALA A 348 -25.03 3.18 -27.03
C ALA A 348 -23.80 4.04 -27.38
N ALA A 349 -23.74 5.27 -26.86
CA ALA A 349 -22.63 6.19 -27.09
C ALA A 349 -21.31 5.70 -26.48
N ALA A 350 -21.36 5.12 -25.27
CA ALA A 350 -20.19 4.55 -24.63
C ALA A 350 -19.67 3.31 -25.36
N ALA A 351 -20.58 2.43 -25.82
CA ALA A 351 -20.21 1.25 -26.62
C ALA A 351 -19.58 1.64 -27.96
N ALA A 352 -20.09 2.69 -28.62
CA ALA A 352 -19.54 3.20 -29.88
C ALA A 352 -18.14 3.82 -29.73
N ALA A 353 -17.77 4.25 -28.52
CA ALA A 353 -16.45 4.83 -28.23
C ALA A 353 -15.36 3.79 -27.93
N GLN A 354 -15.70 2.49 -27.89
CA GLN A 354 -14.78 1.40 -27.56
C GLN A 354 -14.44 0.57 -28.80
N SER A 355 -13.20 0.62 -29.29
CA SER A 355 -12.67 -0.35 -30.25
C SER A 355 -11.28 -0.82 -29.81
N GLY A 356 -11.13 -2.12 -29.55
CA GLY A 356 -9.83 -2.79 -29.35
C GLY A 356 -9.88 -3.94 -28.35
N GLU A 357 -9.25 -5.06 -28.72
CA GLU A 357 -8.83 -6.12 -27.80
C GLU A 357 -7.32 -6.01 -27.62
N VAL A 358 -6.86 -5.98 -26.36
CA VAL A 358 -5.44 -6.06 -25.99
C VAL A 358 -5.36 -6.92 -24.73
N SER A 359 -4.45 -7.88 -24.69
CA SER A 359 -4.20 -8.70 -23.50
C SER A 359 -3.58 -7.85 -22.39
N ALA A 360 -4.15 -7.94 -21.18
CA ALA A 360 -3.54 -7.44 -19.96
C ALA A 360 -2.15 -8.07 -19.78
N THR A 361 -1.13 -7.26 -20.00
CA THR A 361 0.27 -7.67 -19.85
C THR A 361 0.82 -6.85 -18.70
N PRO A 362 1.35 -7.45 -17.63
CA PRO A 362 1.86 -6.73 -16.48
C PRO A 362 2.84 -5.63 -16.90
N GLU A 363 2.63 -4.41 -16.42
CA GLU A 363 3.53 -3.29 -16.68
C GLU A 363 4.80 -3.37 -15.81
N GLN A 364 5.83 -2.59 -16.15
CA GLN A 364 7.14 -2.63 -15.52
C GLN A 364 7.11 -2.36 -13.98
N TYR A 365 6.01 -1.81 -13.46
CA TYR A 365 5.80 -1.49 -12.04
C TYR A 365 4.68 -2.30 -11.37
N ASP A 366 4.07 -3.26 -12.09
CA ASP A 366 3.13 -4.20 -11.49
C ASP A 366 3.88 -5.20 -10.61
N GLU A 367 3.89 -4.95 -9.31
CA GLU A 367 4.51 -5.83 -8.31
C GLU A 367 3.45 -6.77 -7.69
N SER A 368 3.59 -8.07 -7.91
CA SER A 368 2.78 -9.08 -7.21
C SER A 368 3.33 -9.30 -5.79
N TYR A 369 2.66 -8.74 -4.78
CA TYR A 369 2.95 -9.02 -3.36
C TYR A 369 2.16 -10.25 -2.88
N LEU A 370 2.74 -11.06 -2.00
CA LEU A 370 2.00 -12.09 -1.26
C LEU A 370 1.45 -11.46 0.01
N CYS A 371 0.23 -10.98 -0.06
CA CYS A 371 -0.49 -10.43 1.08
C CYS A 371 -1.19 -11.58 1.86
N PRO A 372 -1.42 -11.47 3.18
CA PRO A 372 -2.25 -12.40 3.94
C PRO A 372 -3.67 -12.46 3.35
N VAL A 373 -4.07 -13.62 2.80
CA VAL A 373 -5.46 -13.86 2.37
C VAL A 373 -6.31 -13.93 3.62
N THR A 374 -7.36 -13.12 3.70
CA THR A 374 -8.41 -13.38 4.69
C THR A 374 -9.24 -14.56 4.17
N SER A 375 -8.84 -15.79 4.52
CA SER A 375 -9.44 -17.02 3.95
C SER A 375 -10.97 -16.96 4.02
N GLY A 376 -11.61 -16.97 2.84
CA GLY A 376 -13.07 -16.93 2.67
C GLY A 376 -13.71 -15.55 2.49
N SER A 377 -12.93 -14.44 2.50
CA SER A 377 -13.46 -13.11 2.20
C SER A 377 -13.26 -12.74 0.73
N THR A 378 -14.35 -12.43 0.05
CA THR A 378 -14.37 -12.01 -1.36
C THR A 378 -15.03 -10.66 -1.48
N TRP A 379 -14.75 -9.97 -2.57
CA TRP A 379 -15.45 -8.77 -2.96
C TRP A 379 -15.94 -8.91 -4.39
N ASN A 380 -17.11 -8.34 -4.65
CA ASN A 380 -17.66 -8.26 -5.99
C ASN A 380 -18.37 -6.92 -6.13
N ILE A 381 -17.87 -6.13 -7.06
CA ILE A 381 -18.51 -4.90 -7.49
C ILE A 381 -18.94 -5.08 -8.94
N SER A 382 -20.26 -5.05 -9.14
CA SER A 382 -20.85 -5.01 -10.47
C SER A 382 -21.37 -3.61 -10.72
N TYR A 383 -21.12 -3.15 -11.94
CA TYR A 383 -21.33 -1.80 -12.41
C TYR A 383 -22.44 -1.87 -13.49
N GLY A 384 -23.36 -0.89 -13.50
CA GLY A 384 -24.54 -0.80 -14.37
C GLY A 384 -24.33 -0.77 -15.91
N ASP A 385 -23.09 -0.71 -16.41
CA ASP A 385 -22.72 -0.93 -17.82
C ASP A 385 -22.35 -2.37 -18.13
N GLY A 386 -22.45 -3.24 -17.14
CA GLY A 386 -21.92 -4.59 -17.21
C GLY A 386 -20.42 -4.68 -16.95
N SER A 387 -19.74 -3.58 -16.63
CA SER A 387 -18.39 -3.63 -16.08
C SER A 387 -18.42 -4.21 -14.66
N GLY A 388 -17.27 -4.60 -14.16
CA GLY A 388 -17.18 -5.21 -12.84
C GLY A 388 -15.75 -5.47 -12.46
N ALA A 389 -15.53 -5.55 -11.17
CA ALA A 389 -14.31 -6.13 -10.63
C ALA A 389 -14.69 -7.05 -9.47
N ALA A 390 -13.95 -8.14 -9.35
CA ALA A 390 -14.13 -9.05 -8.24
C ALA A 390 -12.80 -9.69 -7.91
N GLY A 391 -12.70 -10.16 -6.67
CA GLY A 391 -11.58 -10.97 -6.26
C GLY A 391 -11.55 -11.20 -4.77
N ASP A 392 -10.32 -11.35 -4.29
CA ASP A 392 -10.05 -11.74 -2.93
C ASP A 392 -9.64 -10.54 -2.10
N VAL A 393 -9.75 -10.67 -0.78
CA VAL A 393 -9.45 -9.60 0.15
C VAL A 393 -8.23 -9.96 0.96
N TYR A 394 -7.29 -9.03 0.96
CA TYR A 394 -6.04 -9.16 1.68
C TYR A 394 -5.97 -8.10 2.78
N ALA A 395 -5.37 -8.46 3.92
CA ALA A 395 -5.07 -7.48 4.95
C ALA A 395 -3.60 -7.08 4.82
N ASP A 396 -3.34 -5.81 4.51
CA ASP A 396 -1.96 -5.33 4.36
C ASP A 396 -1.78 -3.92 4.95
N THR A 397 -0.52 -3.50 5.03
CA THR A 397 -0.15 -2.15 5.41
C THR A 397 -0.28 -1.22 4.21
N VAL A 398 -1.23 -0.29 4.27
CA VAL A 398 -1.38 0.77 3.27
C VAL A 398 -0.81 2.07 3.84
N VAL A 399 0.17 2.65 3.13
CA VAL A 399 0.76 3.94 3.50
C VAL A 399 0.36 4.98 2.46
N LEU A 400 -0.42 5.96 2.88
CA LEU A 400 -0.72 7.14 2.06
C LEU A 400 0.00 8.33 2.65
N GLY A 401 0.86 8.97 1.85
CA GLY A 401 1.61 10.18 2.20
C GLY A 401 2.22 10.24 3.61
N GLY A 402 2.57 9.09 4.21
CA GLY A 402 3.15 9.00 5.55
C GLY A 402 2.19 8.61 6.68
N VAL A 403 0.88 8.44 6.42
CA VAL A 403 -0.03 7.75 7.37
C VAL A 403 -0.20 6.31 6.98
N THR A 404 -0.04 5.47 8.00
CA THR A 404 -0.01 4.02 7.88
C THR A 404 -1.27 3.40 8.46
N ALA A 405 -2.03 2.72 7.62
CA ALA A 405 -3.07 1.78 8.02
C ALA A 405 -2.46 0.37 8.05
N THR A 406 -2.19 -0.19 9.24
CA THR A 406 -1.36 -1.41 9.40
C THR A 406 -2.04 -2.73 9.02
N SER A 407 -3.36 -2.72 8.84
CA SER A 407 -4.16 -3.91 8.50
C SER A 407 -5.38 -3.48 7.68
N GLN A 408 -5.14 -2.69 6.63
CA GLN A 408 -6.16 -2.25 5.70
C GLN A 408 -6.59 -3.41 4.82
N ALA A 409 -7.90 -3.56 4.61
CA ALA A 409 -8.42 -4.45 3.59
C ALA A 409 -8.08 -3.89 2.20
N VAL A 410 -7.31 -4.66 1.44
CA VAL A 410 -6.96 -4.43 0.04
C VAL A 410 -7.74 -5.43 -0.80
N GLU A 411 -8.68 -4.90 -1.59
CA GLU A 411 -9.55 -5.66 -2.49
C GLU A 411 -8.80 -5.95 -3.79
N ALA A 412 -8.06 -7.05 -3.83
CA ALA A 412 -7.25 -7.41 -4.99
C ALA A 412 -8.15 -8.02 -6.08
N ALA A 413 -8.10 -7.43 -7.28
CA ALA A 413 -8.93 -7.90 -8.38
C ALA A 413 -8.32 -9.17 -8.99
N THR A 414 -9.09 -10.26 -9.01
CA THR A 414 -8.80 -11.47 -9.80
C THR A 414 -9.53 -11.44 -11.14
N SER A 415 -10.52 -10.56 -11.27
CA SER A 415 -11.22 -10.29 -12.52
C SER A 415 -11.57 -8.81 -12.61
N VAL A 416 -11.36 -8.24 -13.78
CA VAL A 416 -11.77 -6.88 -14.13
C VAL A 416 -12.36 -6.88 -15.54
N SER A 417 -13.47 -6.17 -15.72
CA SER A 417 -14.04 -5.93 -17.04
C SER A 417 -13.13 -5.07 -17.94
N ALA A 418 -13.35 -5.12 -19.26
CA ALA A 418 -12.54 -4.44 -20.27
C ALA A 418 -12.35 -2.93 -20.01
N GLN A 419 -13.34 -2.28 -19.39
CA GLN A 419 -13.32 -0.87 -19.05
C GLN A 419 -12.18 -0.49 -18.09
N PHE A 420 -11.86 -1.34 -17.12
CA PHE A 420 -10.72 -1.12 -16.21
C PHE A 420 -9.39 -1.45 -16.90
N GLN A 421 -9.36 -2.47 -17.75
CA GLN A 421 -8.15 -2.85 -18.48
C GLN A 421 -7.72 -1.78 -19.50
N GLN A 422 -8.67 -1.02 -20.05
CA GLN A 422 -8.39 0.05 -21.02
C GLN A 422 -7.92 1.36 -20.36
N ASP A 423 -8.10 1.50 -19.05
CA ASP A 423 -7.74 2.72 -18.34
C ASP A 423 -6.38 2.59 -17.65
N THR A 424 -5.31 2.78 -18.44
CA THR A 424 -3.92 2.71 -17.96
C THR A 424 -3.51 3.89 -17.07
N ASN A 425 -4.43 4.79 -16.71
CA ASN A 425 -4.14 5.94 -15.86
C ASN A 425 -4.44 5.70 -14.38
N ASN A 426 -5.01 4.54 -14.02
CA ASN A 426 -5.28 4.18 -12.63
C ASN A 426 -4.99 2.71 -12.36
N ASP A 427 -4.42 2.42 -11.20
CA ASP A 427 -4.08 1.07 -10.75
C ASP A 427 -5.15 0.47 -9.81
N GLY A 428 -6.27 1.17 -9.64
CA GLY A 428 -7.34 0.81 -8.71
C GLY A 428 -8.03 2.03 -8.08
N LEU A 429 -8.87 1.76 -7.07
CA LEU A 429 -9.66 2.77 -6.37
C LEU A 429 -9.39 2.74 -4.87
N LEU A 430 -9.34 3.92 -4.25
CA LEU A 430 -9.33 4.09 -2.80
C LEU A 430 -10.62 4.77 -2.34
N GLY A 431 -11.53 3.99 -1.79
CA GLY A 431 -12.84 4.48 -1.34
C GLY A 431 -12.75 5.35 -0.09
N LEU A 432 -13.35 6.55 -0.13
CA LEU A 432 -13.44 7.50 1.00
C LEU A 432 -14.89 7.83 1.41
N ALA A 433 -15.85 7.07 0.90
CA ALA A 433 -17.22 7.06 1.43
C ALA A 433 -17.28 6.38 2.81
N PHE A 434 -18.46 6.31 3.43
CA PHE A 434 -18.60 5.62 4.71
C PHE A 434 -18.46 4.10 4.52
N SER A 435 -17.81 3.41 5.46
CA SER A 435 -17.56 1.96 5.35
C SER A 435 -18.83 1.09 5.27
N SER A 436 -20.01 1.63 5.56
CA SER A 436 -21.29 0.93 5.48
C SER A 436 -21.66 0.40 4.09
N ILE A 437 -21.03 0.93 3.03
CA ILE A 437 -21.23 0.48 1.64
C ILE A 437 -20.04 -0.28 1.06
N ASN A 438 -19.09 -0.70 1.91
CA ASN A 438 -18.02 -1.61 1.50
C ASN A 438 -18.60 -2.96 1.03
N THR A 439 -17.97 -3.58 0.02
CA THR A 439 -18.54 -4.73 -0.70
C THR A 439 -17.96 -6.07 -0.30
N VAL A 440 -17.03 -6.09 0.65
CA VAL A 440 -16.43 -7.33 1.14
C VAL A 440 -17.49 -8.18 1.85
N SER A 441 -17.50 -9.45 1.49
CA SER A 441 -18.37 -10.48 2.05
C SER A 441 -17.50 -11.62 2.62
N PRO A 442 -17.89 -12.24 3.75
CA PRO A 442 -19.13 -12.04 4.50
C PRO A 442 -19.12 -10.86 5.47
N THR A 443 -17.95 -10.26 5.72
CA THR A 443 -17.79 -9.18 6.70
C THR A 443 -17.30 -7.91 6.00
N PRO A 444 -18.12 -6.86 5.90
CA PRO A 444 -17.71 -5.58 5.33
C PRO A 444 -16.48 -5.03 6.06
N GLN A 445 -15.59 -4.39 5.30
CA GLN A 445 -14.32 -3.84 5.79
C GLN A 445 -14.35 -2.32 5.89
N ASN A 446 -13.41 -1.76 6.66
CA ASN A 446 -13.26 -0.32 6.80
C ASN A 446 -12.54 0.29 5.59
N THR A 447 -12.93 1.51 5.24
CA THR A 447 -12.13 2.36 4.34
C THR A 447 -10.80 2.76 4.99
N PHE A 448 -9.83 3.20 4.18
CA PHE A 448 -8.57 3.74 4.70
C PHE A 448 -8.81 4.83 5.74
N PHE A 449 -9.70 5.79 5.46
CA PHE A 449 -10.00 6.87 6.39
C PHE A 449 -10.58 6.35 7.71
N ASP A 450 -11.52 5.40 7.67
CA ASP A 450 -12.08 4.81 8.89
C ASP A 450 -11.06 4.00 9.70
N THR A 451 -10.08 3.38 9.03
CA THR A 451 -8.96 2.68 9.67
C THR A 451 -8.03 3.64 10.40
N VAL A 452 -7.73 4.81 9.82
CA VAL A 452 -6.73 5.74 10.37
C VAL A 452 -7.32 6.89 11.19
N LYS A 453 -8.62 7.16 11.12
CA LYS A 453 -9.23 8.38 11.72
C LYS A 453 -8.92 8.59 13.20
N SER A 454 -8.74 7.52 13.97
CA SER A 454 -8.44 7.58 15.41
C SER A 454 -6.98 7.96 15.70
N SER A 455 -6.06 7.77 14.75
CA SER A 455 -4.66 8.17 14.86
C SER A 455 -4.38 9.57 14.29
N LEU A 456 -5.30 10.11 13.50
CA LEU A 456 -5.21 11.46 12.93
C LEU A 456 -5.35 12.56 14.00
N ALA A 457 -4.74 13.72 13.75
CA ALA A 457 -4.84 14.85 14.67
C ALA A 457 -6.27 15.40 14.80
N LYS A 458 -7.03 15.33 13.71
CA LYS A 458 -8.47 15.57 13.60
C LYS A 458 -9.07 14.46 12.75
N ALA A 459 -10.24 13.95 13.10
CA ALA A 459 -10.95 12.95 12.30
C ALA A 459 -11.58 13.59 11.05
N LEU A 460 -10.75 14.07 10.12
CA LEU A 460 -11.17 14.68 8.86
C LEU A 460 -10.12 14.46 7.77
N PHE A 461 -10.55 14.62 6.52
CA PHE A 461 -9.68 14.80 5.37
C PHE A 461 -10.17 15.95 4.49
N THR A 462 -9.33 16.44 3.59
CA THR A 462 -9.67 17.50 2.63
C THR A 462 -9.34 17.07 1.21
N ALA A 463 -10.07 17.62 0.24
CA ALA A 463 -9.79 17.48 -1.17
C ALA A 463 -9.61 18.87 -1.80
N ASP A 464 -8.45 19.07 -2.41
CA ASP A 464 -8.02 20.27 -3.12
C ASP A 464 -7.72 19.89 -4.57
N LEU A 465 -8.76 19.64 -5.36
CA LEU A 465 -8.60 19.27 -6.76
C LEU A 465 -8.37 20.53 -7.61
N LYS A 466 -7.40 20.48 -8.54
CA LYS A 466 -7.07 21.63 -9.40
C LYS A 466 -7.31 21.33 -10.88
N ALA A 467 -7.81 22.32 -11.61
CA ALA A 467 -7.97 22.20 -13.06
C ALA A 467 -6.61 22.35 -13.77
N GLY A 468 -6.17 21.32 -14.48
CA GLY A 468 -4.92 21.36 -15.26
C GLY A 468 -3.64 21.46 -14.42
N ALA A 469 -3.72 21.21 -13.11
CA ALA A 469 -2.59 21.25 -12.20
C ALA A 469 -2.72 20.16 -11.12
N ALA A 470 -1.62 19.89 -10.43
CA ALA A 470 -1.58 19.02 -9.27
C ALA A 470 -2.47 19.56 -8.14
N GLY A 471 -3.37 18.72 -7.65
CA GLY A 471 -4.15 18.95 -6.43
C GLY A 471 -3.57 18.25 -5.21
N SER A 472 -4.32 18.20 -4.12
CA SER A 472 -3.94 17.43 -2.95
C SER A 472 -5.08 16.86 -2.10
N TYR A 473 -4.77 15.79 -1.36
CA TYR A 473 -5.58 15.32 -0.24
C TYR A 473 -4.80 15.47 1.05
N ASP A 474 -5.40 16.10 2.05
CA ASP A 474 -4.83 16.19 3.40
C ASP A 474 -5.63 15.36 4.39
N PHE A 475 -4.96 14.63 5.27
CA PHE A 475 -5.62 13.90 6.35
C PHE A 475 -5.16 14.42 7.70
N GLY A 476 -6.12 14.66 8.59
CA GLY A 476 -5.84 15.04 9.97
C GLY A 476 -5.75 16.54 10.24
N TYR A 477 -5.76 17.38 9.20
CA TYR A 477 -5.66 18.83 9.34
C TYR A 477 -6.33 19.56 8.18
N ILE A 478 -6.48 20.87 8.35
CA ILE A 478 -6.98 21.80 7.33
C ILE A 478 -5.86 22.79 7.07
N ASP A 479 -5.39 22.88 5.83
CA ASP A 479 -4.39 23.86 5.41
C ASP A 479 -5.07 25.18 5.02
N ASN A 480 -4.94 26.19 5.88
CA ASN A 480 -5.54 27.51 5.66
C ASN A 480 -4.92 28.27 4.47
N SER A 481 -3.80 27.81 3.92
CA SER A 481 -3.18 28.44 2.74
C SER A 481 -3.81 27.99 1.40
N LYS A 482 -4.64 26.94 1.41
CA LYS A 482 -5.24 26.35 0.19
C LYS A 482 -6.60 26.92 -0.19
N TYR A 483 -7.16 27.81 0.63
CA TYR A 483 -8.48 28.38 0.40
C TYR A 483 -8.55 29.83 0.86
N THR A 484 -9.52 30.56 0.32
CA THR A 484 -9.82 31.95 0.69
C THR A 484 -11.18 32.07 1.38
N GLY A 485 -11.28 33.07 2.26
CA GLY A 485 -12.50 33.32 3.02
C GLY A 485 -12.78 32.25 4.09
N ALA A 486 -14.04 32.11 4.47
CA ALA A 486 -14.49 31.14 5.46
C ALA A 486 -14.97 29.84 4.82
N ILE A 487 -14.75 28.72 5.52
CA ILE A 487 -15.34 27.41 5.20
C ILE A 487 -16.81 27.42 5.62
N THR A 488 -17.70 27.17 4.67
CA THR A 488 -19.13 27.00 4.93
C THR A 488 -19.43 25.52 5.14
N TYR A 489 -19.87 25.18 6.36
CA TYR A 489 -20.21 23.81 6.72
C TYR A 489 -21.70 23.51 6.53
N VAL A 490 -22.01 22.30 6.05
CA VAL A 490 -23.35 21.73 5.93
C VAL A 490 -23.41 20.35 6.59
N PRO A 491 -24.56 19.97 7.20
CA PRO A 491 -24.72 18.63 7.78
C PRO A 491 -24.67 17.55 6.70
N VAL A 492 -24.19 16.36 7.08
CA VAL A 492 -24.14 15.19 6.19
C VAL A 492 -25.11 14.12 6.66
N SER A 493 -25.89 13.58 5.72
CA SER A 493 -26.64 12.33 5.90
C SER A 493 -25.74 11.16 5.55
N THR A 494 -25.62 10.18 6.45
CA THR A 494 -24.83 8.96 6.20
C THR A 494 -25.70 7.75 5.90
N THR A 495 -27.02 7.94 5.76
CA THR A 495 -28.02 6.86 5.60
C THR A 495 -27.70 5.95 4.43
N ASN A 496 -27.27 6.56 3.31
CA ASN A 496 -26.92 5.84 2.08
C ASN A 496 -25.42 5.51 1.99
N GLY A 497 -24.65 5.77 3.05
CA GLY A 497 -23.19 5.57 3.07
C GLY A 497 -22.38 6.60 2.29
N PHE A 498 -23.00 7.66 1.78
CA PHE A 498 -22.34 8.73 1.03
C PHE A 498 -22.10 9.98 1.88
N TRP A 499 -21.23 10.87 1.38
CA TRP A 499 -21.12 12.24 1.86
C TRP A 499 -22.26 13.08 1.28
N GLU A 500 -23.47 12.79 1.74
CA GLU A 500 -24.73 13.36 1.24
C GLU A 500 -25.09 14.65 1.97
N PHE A 501 -25.38 15.72 1.22
CA PHE A 501 -25.77 17.03 1.72
C PHE A 501 -26.89 17.62 0.85
N THR A 502 -27.57 18.65 1.33
CA THR A 502 -28.61 19.34 0.54
C THR A 502 -28.02 20.58 -0.13
N ALA A 503 -28.11 20.63 -1.45
CA ALA A 503 -27.76 21.79 -2.26
C ALA A 503 -28.99 22.69 -2.46
N GLY A 504 -28.79 23.99 -2.29
CA GLY A 504 -29.83 25.01 -2.39
C GLY A 504 -30.12 25.44 -3.83
N GLY A 505 -30.51 26.70 -4.00
CA GLY A 505 -30.81 27.27 -5.31
C GLY A 505 -29.56 27.39 -6.20
N TYR A 506 -29.80 27.64 -7.48
CA TYR A 506 -28.76 27.85 -8.48
C TYR A 506 -29.02 29.07 -9.36
N SER A 507 -28.00 29.49 -10.10
CA SER A 507 -28.09 30.47 -11.18
C SER A 507 -27.02 30.22 -12.25
N VAL A 508 -27.20 30.83 -13.41
CA VAL A 508 -26.36 30.62 -14.61
C VAL A 508 -25.92 31.97 -15.16
N GLY A 509 -24.67 32.07 -15.57
CA GLY A 509 -24.10 33.28 -16.18
C GLY A 509 -23.59 34.26 -15.13
N THR A 510 -23.99 35.53 -15.22
CA THR A 510 -23.44 36.61 -14.38
C THR A 510 -24.29 36.93 -13.14
N SER A 511 -25.41 36.24 -12.96
CA SER A 511 -26.31 36.45 -11.81
C SER A 511 -25.86 35.61 -10.63
N ASN A 512 -25.53 36.26 -9.51
CA ASN A 512 -25.25 35.59 -8.24
C ASN A 512 -26.52 35.30 -7.41
N GLY A 513 -27.69 35.74 -7.89
CA GLY A 513 -28.98 35.46 -7.24
C GLY A 513 -29.47 34.06 -7.57
N THR A 514 -29.39 33.14 -6.60
CA THR A 514 -29.83 31.76 -6.76
C THR A 514 -31.33 31.61 -6.55
N SER A 515 -31.99 30.76 -7.35
CA SER A 515 -33.41 30.43 -7.21
C SER A 515 -33.67 28.93 -7.36
N GLY A 516 -34.86 28.49 -6.98
CA GLY A 516 -35.21 27.06 -6.96
C GLY A 516 -34.44 26.27 -5.89
N SER A 517 -34.34 24.96 -6.08
CA SER A 517 -33.57 24.06 -5.23
C SER A 517 -33.02 22.91 -6.07
N ILE A 518 -31.76 22.53 -5.84
CA ILE A 518 -31.15 21.33 -6.44
C ILE A 518 -31.57 20.09 -5.65
N GLY A 519 -31.66 20.17 -4.31
CA GLY A 519 -32.05 19.08 -3.43
C GLY A 519 -30.86 18.23 -2.95
N ASP A 520 -31.13 16.97 -2.62
CA ASP A 520 -30.14 16.07 -2.04
C ASP A 520 -29.08 15.67 -3.06
N ALA A 521 -27.83 15.70 -2.59
CA ALA A 521 -26.64 15.66 -3.40
C ALA A 521 -25.50 14.95 -2.66
N ILE A 522 -24.59 14.33 -3.41
CA ILE A 522 -23.36 13.75 -2.84
C ILE A 522 -22.13 14.51 -3.33
N ALA A 523 -21.14 14.69 -2.46
CA ALA A 523 -19.81 15.12 -2.85
C ALA A 523 -18.98 13.88 -3.21
N ASP A 524 -18.55 13.76 -4.47
CA ASP A 524 -17.91 12.55 -4.97
C ASP A 524 -16.70 12.81 -5.88
N THR A 525 -15.51 12.69 -5.32
CA THR A 525 -14.24 12.84 -6.05
C THR A 525 -13.94 11.72 -7.04
N GLY A 526 -14.74 10.65 -7.04
CA GLY A 526 -14.61 9.56 -8.01
C GLY A 526 -15.56 9.70 -9.20
N THR A 527 -16.27 10.82 -9.35
CA THR A 527 -17.13 11.11 -10.50
C THR A 527 -16.64 12.35 -11.23
N SER A 528 -16.38 12.24 -12.53
CA SER A 528 -15.77 13.34 -13.28
C SER A 528 -16.69 14.53 -13.55
N LEU A 529 -18.00 14.32 -13.71
CA LEU A 529 -18.96 15.35 -14.15
C LEU A 529 -19.84 15.85 -13.00
N LEU A 530 -20.58 16.94 -13.24
CA LEU A 530 -21.61 17.45 -12.33
C LEU A 530 -22.98 16.99 -12.82
N TYR A 531 -23.66 16.13 -12.05
CA TYR A 531 -24.97 15.58 -12.42
C TYR A 531 -26.08 16.27 -11.64
N LEU A 532 -26.96 16.98 -12.33
CA LEU A 532 -28.01 17.80 -11.73
C LEU A 532 -29.41 17.38 -12.21
N PRO A 533 -30.49 17.81 -11.54
CA PRO A 533 -31.84 17.59 -12.05
C PRO A 533 -32.00 18.12 -13.48
N THR A 534 -32.72 17.39 -14.33
CA THR A 534 -32.89 17.71 -15.76
C THR A 534 -33.34 19.15 -16.02
N SER A 535 -34.17 19.71 -15.14
CA SER A 535 -34.61 21.12 -15.22
C SER A 535 -33.48 22.12 -15.03
N VAL A 536 -32.54 21.85 -14.12
CA VAL A 536 -31.35 22.66 -13.85
C VAL A 536 -30.39 22.62 -15.04
N VAL A 537 -30.16 21.42 -15.57
CA VAL A 537 -29.31 21.20 -16.74
C VAL A 537 -29.87 21.89 -17.98
N ALA A 538 -31.18 21.77 -18.21
CA ALA A 538 -31.85 22.47 -19.31
C ALA A 538 -31.77 24.00 -19.16
N ALA A 539 -31.88 24.53 -17.93
CA ALA A 539 -31.72 25.95 -17.66
C ALA A 539 -30.30 26.45 -17.96
N TYR A 540 -29.28 25.65 -17.65
CA TYR A 540 -27.88 25.95 -17.99
C TYR A 540 -27.66 25.99 -19.51
N TYR A 541 -27.95 24.91 -20.23
CA TYR A 541 -27.67 24.84 -21.67
C TYR A 541 -28.56 25.73 -22.53
N LYS A 542 -29.70 26.20 -22.01
CA LYS A 542 -30.50 27.26 -22.66
C LYS A 542 -29.71 28.57 -22.85
N GLN A 543 -28.70 28.83 -22.02
CA GLN A 543 -27.82 29.99 -22.14
C GLN A 543 -26.64 29.76 -23.10
N VAL A 544 -26.48 28.54 -23.64
CA VAL A 544 -25.37 28.17 -24.50
C VAL A 544 -25.89 28.01 -25.93
N GLN A 545 -25.55 28.97 -26.80
CA GLN A 545 -26.00 28.94 -28.19
C GLN A 545 -25.49 27.68 -28.90
N GLY A 546 -26.40 26.95 -29.55
CA GLY A 546 -26.06 25.73 -30.28
C GLY A 546 -25.81 24.50 -29.40
N ALA A 547 -25.97 24.60 -28.08
CA ALA A 547 -25.93 23.43 -27.22
C ALA A 547 -27.16 22.55 -27.42
N THR A 548 -26.94 21.24 -27.53
CA THR A 548 -27.99 20.25 -27.74
C THR A 548 -27.72 19.00 -26.92
N ASN A 549 -28.78 18.35 -26.43
CA ASN A 549 -28.65 17.01 -25.87
C ASN A 549 -28.56 16.00 -27.03
N ASP A 550 -27.35 15.51 -27.30
CA ASP A 550 -27.07 14.60 -28.40
C ASP A 550 -27.15 13.16 -27.91
N GLN A 551 -28.18 12.45 -28.37
CA GLN A 551 -28.40 11.04 -28.03
C GLN A 551 -27.30 10.12 -28.56
N THR A 552 -26.61 10.50 -29.63
CA THR A 552 -25.49 9.72 -30.18
C THR A 552 -24.23 9.85 -29.33
N GLN A 553 -24.09 10.97 -28.61
CA GLN A 553 -23.00 11.22 -27.67
C GLN A 553 -23.42 10.96 -26.21
N GLY A 554 -24.67 10.59 -25.96
CA GLY A 554 -25.19 10.25 -24.64
C GLY A 554 -25.42 11.44 -23.70
N GLY A 555 -25.32 12.69 -24.17
CA GLY A 555 -25.46 13.86 -23.30
C GLY A 555 -25.38 15.20 -24.02
N TYR A 556 -25.34 16.28 -23.24
CA TYR A 556 -25.22 17.62 -23.79
C TYR A 556 -23.85 17.87 -24.42
N VAL A 557 -23.89 18.38 -25.65
CA VAL A 557 -22.74 18.83 -26.44
C VAL A 557 -22.96 20.26 -26.90
N PHE A 558 -21.88 20.96 -27.22
CA PHE A 558 -21.88 22.36 -27.68
C PHE A 558 -20.68 22.62 -28.60
N ASP A 559 -20.62 23.75 -29.29
CA ASP A 559 -19.45 24.10 -30.12
C ASP A 559 -18.25 24.45 -29.23
N CYS A 560 -17.10 23.81 -29.45
CA CYS A 560 -15.87 24.00 -28.68
C CYS A 560 -15.33 25.44 -28.63
N SER A 561 -15.69 26.29 -29.61
CA SER A 561 -15.35 27.72 -29.62
C SER A 561 -16.24 28.56 -28.69
N THR A 562 -17.32 27.98 -28.16
CA THR A 562 -18.26 28.66 -27.28
C THR A 562 -17.64 28.97 -25.93
N THR A 563 -17.74 30.22 -25.49
CA THR A 563 -17.47 30.58 -24.09
C THR A 563 -18.67 30.19 -23.24
N LEU A 564 -18.48 29.24 -22.33
CA LEU A 564 -19.54 28.75 -21.46
C LEU A 564 -19.81 29.72 -20.29
N PRO A 565 -21.08 29.87 -19.87
CA PRO A 565 -21.43 30.66 -18.69
C PRO A 565 -20.99 29.95 -17.40
N ASP A 566 -20.75 30.73 -16.36
CA ASP A 566 -20.53 30.18 -15.02
C ASP A 566 -21.82 29.53 -14.47
N PHE A 567 -21.64 28.53 -13.62
CA PHE A 567 -22.74 27.92 -12.86
C PHE A 567 -22.57 28.23 -11.38
N HIS A 568 -23.59 28.78 -10.75
CA HIS A 568 -23.58 29.12 -9.34
C HIS A 568 -24.54 28.24 -8.55
N VAL A 569 -24.13 27.83 -7.36
CA VAL A 569 -24.93 27.02 -6.44
C VAL A 569 -24.86 27.56 -5.02
N SER A 570 -25.98 27.62 -4.33
CA SER A 570 -26.04 27.96 -2.90
C SER A 570 -25.88 26.71 -2.05
N ILE A 571 -24.88 26.69 -1.17
CA ILE A 571 -24.63 25.61 -0.22
C ILE A 571 -24.45 26.25 1.16
N GLY A 572 -25.30 25.86 2.13
CA GLY A 572 -25.25 26.44 3.48
C GLY A 572 -25.45 27.96 3.51
N GLY A 573 -26.14 28.54 2.53
CA GLY A 573 -26.37 29.97 2.39
C GLY A 573 -25.22 30.76 1.73
N LYS A 574 -24.10 30.12 1.37
CA LYS A 574 -23.02 30.71 0.57
C LYS A 574 -23.12 30.25 -0.88
N VAL A 575 -22.88 31.17 -1.82
CA VAL A 575 -22.84 30.87 -3.25
C VAL A 575 -21.43 30.44 -3.64
N PHE A 576 -21.32 29.29 -4.29
CA PHE A 576 -20.09 28.78 -4.91
C PHE A 576 -20.23 28.80 -6.43
N THR A 577 -19.13 29.12 -7.11
CA THR A 577 -19.11 29.30 -8.57
C THR A 577 -18.26 28.22 -9.21
N VAL A 578 -18.85 27.49 -10.15
CA VAL A 578 -18.14 26.65 -11.11
C VAL A 578 -17.87 27.50 -12.36
N PRO A 579 -16.60 27.82 -12.66
CA PRO A 579 -16.26 28.58 -13.86
C PRO A 579 -16.75 27.85 -15.13
N GLY A 580 -17.25 28.58 -16.12
CA GLY A 580 -17.70 27.99 -17.39
C GLY A 580 -16.59 27.19 -18.10
N SER A 581 -15.32 27.60 -17.94
CA SER A 581 -14.16 26.84 -18.46
C SER A 581 -14.07 25.43 -17.88
N TYR A 582 -14.57 25.20 -16.67
CA TYR A 582 -14.54 23.89 -16.01
C TYR A 582 -15.62 22.94 -16.50
N VAL A 583 -16.67 23.49 -17.13
CA VAL A 583 -17.78 22.76 -17.73
C VAL A 583 -17.42 22.27 -19.14
N ASN A 584 -16.37 22.77 -19.78
CA ASN A 584 -15.84 22.16 -21.00
C ASN A 584 -15.04 20.90 -20.63
N PHE A 585 -15.65 19.71 -20.77
CA PHE A 585 -15.05 18.46 -20.29
C PHE A 585 -14.04 17.88 -21.27
N SER A 586 -14.43 17.73 -22.54
CA SER A 586 -13.56 17.19 -23.57
C SER A 586 -14.00 17.54 -24.99
N PRO A 587 -13.08 17.53 -25.97
CA PRO A 587 -13.46 17.52 -27.38
C PRO A 587 -14.26 16.24 -27.68
N GLY A 588 -15.31 16.35 -28.48
CA GLY A 588 -16.07 15.20 -28.98
C GLY A 588 -15.15 14.24 -29.73
N THR A 589 -15.40 12.94 -29.56
CA THR A 589 -14.55 11.81 -29.96
C THR A 589 -14.20 11.68 -31.45
N ASN A 590 -14.68 12.58 -32.31
CA ASN A 590 -14.56 12.47 -33.78
C ASN A 590 -13.83 13.65 -34.46
N GLY A 591 -12.87 14.30 -33.79
CA GLY A 591 -12.11 15.40 -34.39
C GLY A 591 -12.96 16.59 -34.86
N GLY A 592 -14.20 16.70 -34.35
CA GLY A 592 -15.17 17.73 -34.72
C GLY A 592 -15.07 18.98 -33.85
N SER A 593 -15.75 20.05 -34.28
CA SER A 593 -15.89 21.30 -33.54
C SER A 593 -16.82 21.22 -32.32
N GLN A 594 -17.31 20.03 -31.94
CA GLN A 594 -18.21 19.83 -30.81
C GLN A 594 -17.46 19.33 -29.57
N CYS A 595 -17.82 19.88 -28.41
CA CYS A 595 -17.27 19.57 -27.09
C CYS A 595 -18.37 19.00 -26.19
N PHE A 596 -17.97 18.13 -25.27
CA PHE A 596 -18.85 17.48 -24.31
C PHE A 596 -19.03 18.31 -23.05
N GLY A 597 -20.28 18.45 -22.62
CA GLY A 597 -20.67 19.20 -21.44
C GLY A 597 -20.29 18.51 -20.13
N GLY A 598 -19.70 19.26 -19.21
CA GLY A 598 -19.33 18.84 -17.87
C GLY A 598 -20.49 18.83 -16.88
N ILE A 599 -21.60 19.46 -17.24
CA ILE A 599 -22.87 19.41 -16.50
C ILE A 599 -23.81 18.49 -17.26
N GLN A 600 -24.32 17.44 -16.63
CA GLN A 600 -25.20 16.46 -17.26
C GLN A 600 -26.42 16.15 -16.40
N ALA A 601 -27.47 15.63 -17.02
CA ALA A 601 -28.69 15.28 -16.30
C ALA A 601 -28.48 14.03 -15.44
N ASN A 602 -28.98 14.05 -14.21
CA ASN A 602 -28.96 12.91 -13.29
C ASN A 602 -30.05 11.86 -13.61
N THR A 603 -30.53 11.81 -14.85
CA THR A 603 -31.67 10.98 -15.25
C THR A 603 -31.33 9.52 -14.99
N GLY A 604 -32.15 8.82 -14.22
CA GLY A 604 -31.91 7.43 -13.86
C GLY A 604 -30.90 7.22 -12.73
N LEU A 605 -30.23 8.25 -12.20
CA LEU A 605 -29.37 8.13 -11.00
C LEU A 605 -30.17 8.16 -9.70
N GLY A 606 -31.24 8.96 -9.66
CA GLY A 606 -32.10 9.10 -8.46
C GLY A 606 -31.60 10.13 -7.43
N PHE A 607 -30.41 10.69 -7.60
CA PHE A 607 -29.84 11.75 -6.75
C PHE A 607 -28.85 12.62 -7.55
N THR A 608 -28.45 13.75 -6.98
CA THR A 608 -27.50 14.70 -7.57
C THR A 608 -26.06 14.34 -7.20
N ILE A 609 -25.09 14.53 -8.11
CA ILE A 609 -23.68 14.23 -7.87
C ILE A 609 -22.84 15.47 -8.14
N PHE A 610 -22.20 15.99 -7.10
CA PHE A 610 -21.19 17.04 -7.17
C PHE A 610 -19.82 16.37 -7.33
N GLY A 611 -19.50 16.04 -8.59
CA GLY A 611 -18.22 15.46 -8.98
C GLY A 611 -17.12 16.49 -9.23
N ASP A 612 -16.05 16.08 -9.91
CA ASP A 612 -14.82 16.85 -10.12
C ASP A 612 -15.05 18.21 -10.78
N VAL A 613 -16.03 18.32 -11.69
CA VAL A 613 -16.39 19.62 -12.31
C VAL A 613 -16.69 20.68 -11.25
N PHE A 614 -17.39 20.29 -10.17
CA PHE A 614 -17.61 21.17 -9.01
C PHE A 614 -16.44 21.13 -8.03
N LEU A 615 -15.97 19.95 -7.64
CA LEU A 615 -14.98 19.80 -6.56
C LEU A 615 -13.63 20.45 -6.89
N LYS A 616 -13.29 20.63 -8.17
CA LYS A 616 -12.10 21.39 -8.58
C LYS A 616 -12.27 22.92 -8.56
N SER A 617 -13.46 23.41 -8.22
CA SER A 617 -13.75 24.85 -8.05
C SER A 617 -13.74 25.30 -6.58
N VAL A 618 -13.62 24.35 -5.65
CA VAL A 618 -13.70 24.60 -4.21
C VAL A 618 -12.65 23.82 -3.46
N PHE A 619 -12.27 24.30 -2.28
CA PHE A 619 -11.61 23.48 -1.27
C PHE A 619 -12.68 22.75 -0.44
N ALA A 620 -12.64 21.42 -0.43
CA ALA A 620 -13.64 20.59 0.24
C ALA A 620 -13.08 19.91 1.50
N VAL A 621 -13.84 19.95 2.59
CA VAL A 621 -13.50 19.35 3.89
C VAL A 621 -14.52 18.28 4.26
N PHE A 622 -14.04 17.07 4.50
CA PHE A 622 -14.83 15.90 4.90
C PHE A 622 -14.59 15.63 6.39
N ASP A 623 -15.50 16.09 7.25
CA ASP A 623 -15.25 16.26 8.68
C ASP A 623 -16.11 15.33 9.55
N GLN A 624 -15.46 14.43 10.30
CA GLN A 624 -16.04 13.58 11.35
C GLN A 624 -15.53 13.93 12.76
N THR A 625 -15.05 15.16 12.97
CA THR A 625 -14.60 15.62 14.31
C THR A 625 -15.73 15.83 15.30
N GLN A 626 -16.97 15.95 14.81
CA GLN A 626 -18.18 16.10 15.64
C GLN A 626 -18.99 14.80 15.66
N SER A 627 -19.98 14.73 16.56
CA SER A 627 -20.88 13.57 16.67
C SER A 627 -21.68 13.29 15.40
N SER A 628 -21.91 14.33 14.58
CA SER A 628 -22.55 14.22 13.27
C SER A 628 -21.56 14.68 12.20
N PRO A 629 -21.31 13.87 11.15
CA PRO A 629 -20.45 14.26 10.05
C PRO A 629 -20.97 15.52 9.35
N ARG A 630 -20.03 16.30 8.79
CA ARG A 630 -20.34 17.53 8.04
C ARG A 630 -19.38 17.71 6.87
N LEU A 631 -19.84 18.40 5.84
CA LEU A 631 -19.03 18.82 4.69
C LEU A 631 -18.75 20.31 4.80
N GLY A 632 -17.52 20.73 4.52
CA GLY A 632 -17.11 22.13 4.45
C GLY A 632 -16.68 22.51 3.04
N PHE A 633 -17.07 23.69 2.57
CA PHE A 633 -16.66 24.21 1.26
C PHE A 633 -16.09 25.63 1.39
N ALA A 634 -15.00 25.92 0.68
CA ALA A 634 -14.39 27.25 0.57
C ALA A 634 -13.93 27.53 -0.86
N GLU A 635 -13.70 28.82 -1.17
CA GLU A 635 -13.12 29.24 -2.45
C GLU A 635 -11.62 28.93 -2.45
N GLN A 636 -11.01 28.69 -3.62
CA GLN A 636 -9.62 28.24 -3.73
C GLN A 636 -8.84 28.92 -4.83
#